data_AF-A0A7V6LLR5-F1
#
_entry.id   AF-A0A7V6LLR5-F1
#
_cell.length_a   1.000
_cell.length_b   1.000
_cell.length_c   1.000
_cell.angle_alpha   90.00
_cell.angle_beta   90.00
_cell.angle_gamma   90.00
#
_symmetry.space_group_name_H-M   'P 1'
#
loop_
_entity.id
_entity.type
_entity.pdbx_description
1 polymer ?
#
loop_
_entity_poly.entity_id
_entity_poly.type
_entity_poly.pdbx_seq_one_letter_code
_entity_poly.pdbx_strand_id
1 'polypeptide(L)'
;MAKLKKLLLFKRFFIIMPKALFLKKLPQIARQVEVKDNQVSFWTNKKEAERLKGISEEIVIADQLKILSKWLFFKHTIGLFCIIFLALLFISSNFFIREIVFANENYASPEVYQAVRGHLKSLGPVYVLNTSVSELSQTLRETYSYYAWIGVTRKGGKLIIDIEKEDSPQHPEEDLTQKGDLVASKEGIIKRFYVKRGVVLVFKDQAVKPNQVLVSGNLRFHNNEKSLENYVRSSGVVIAKTLSVKTIEVPKEIIAEEYTGKVKSAFSLFIGTKPIFGSQNPFALSYVKEHKLFHLGSFFSFSQVVFYEKDWIKNVHDAASAISYAQSQIIMAFENKRTDASEQLQNLHVLSVIEQSNSYSVKILIQAEENIAVFVKVY
;
A
#
# COMPACT_ATOMS: atom_id res chain seq x y z
N MET A 1 56.82 -3.95 -15.29
CA MET A 1 56.62 -5.15 -14.44
C MET A 1 57.91 -5.93 -14.09
N ALA A 2 58.91 -6.04 -14.98
CA ALA A 2 60.12 -6.83 -14.73
C ALA A 2 61.00 -6.33 -13.55
N LYS A 3 61.17 -5.01 -13.37
CA LYS A 3 61.87 -4.42 -12.22
C LYS A 3 61.16 -4.69 -10.88
N LEU A 4 59.83 -4.65 -10.86
CA LEU A 4 59.00 -4.89 -9.67
C LEU A 4 59.04 -6.38 -9.24
N LYS A 5 58.99 -7.31 -10.21
CA LYS A 5 59.22 -8.75 -9.97
C LYS A 5 60.61 -9.01 -9.38
N LYS A 6 61.65 -8.37 -9.90
CA LYS A 6 63.02 -8.46 -9.36
C LYS A 6 63.07 -7.98 -7.91
N LEU A 7 62.44 -6.84 -7.59
CA LEU A 7 62.42 -6.27 -6.24
C LEU A 7 61.70 -7.18 -5.21
N LEU A 8 60.55 -7.76 -5.59
CA LEU A 8 59.74 -8.66 -4.75
C LEU A 8 60.39 -10.03 -4.49
N LEU A 9 61.21 -10.52 -5.42
CA LEU A 9 61.95 -11.78 -5.26
C LEU A 9 63.02 -11.72 -4.15
N PHE A 10 63.54 -10.52 -3.84
CA PHE A 10 64.63 -10.35 -2.89
C PHE A 10 64.18 -10.07 -1.44
N LYS A 11 62.92 -9.69 -1.20
CA LYS A 11 62.33 -9.47 0.13
C LYS A 11 61.26 -10.52 0.46
N ARG A 12 61.51 -11.77 0.07
CA ARG A 12 60.55 -12.87 0.22
C ARG A 12 60.80 -13.71 1.46
N PHE A 13 62.06 -14.02 1.75
CA PHE A 13 62.45 -14.86 2.88
C PHE A 13 63.18 -14.03 3.92
N PHE A 14 62.57 -13.93 5.10
CA PHE A 14 63.17 -13.32 6.28
C PHE A 14 63.69 -14.44 7.18
N ILE A 15 64.96 -14.37 7.54
CA ILE A 15 65.64 -15.39 8.34
C ILE A 15 66.09 -14.76 9.65
N ILE A 16 65.87 -15.47 10.75
CA ILE A 16 66.45 -15.19 12.06
C ILE A 16 67.28 -16.41 12.46
N MET A 17 68.54 -16.20 12.81
CA MET A 17 69.43 -17.28 13.28
C MET A 17 70.46 -16.78 14.30
N PRO A 18 71.07 -17.67 15.10
CA PRO A 18 72.13 -17.29 16.03
C PRO A 18 73.36 -16.70 15.33
N LYS A 19 74.00 -15.70 15.96
CA LYS A 19 75.19 -15.02 15.44
C LYS A 19 76.35 -15.98 15.18
N ALA A 20 76.56 -16.96 16.06
CA ALA A 20 77.58 -17.99 15.90
C ALA A 20 77.37 -18.82 14.61
N LEU A 21 76.12 -19.12 14.27
CA LEU A 21 75.77 -19.91 13.09
C LEU A 21 75.90 -19.08 11.80
N PHE A 22 75.55 -17.79 11.86
CA PHE A 22 75.72 -16.85 10.76
C PHE A 22 77.20 -16.67 10.37
N LEU A 23 78.09 -16.57 11.36
CA LEU A 23 79.54 -16.44 11.14
C LEU A 23 80.17 -17.74 10.62
N LYS A 24 79.68 -18.91 11.04
CA LYS A 24 80.17 -20.22 10.59
C LYS A 24 79.78 -20.53 9.14
N LYS A 25 78.61 -20.06 8.68
CA LYS A 25 78.14 -20.22 7.30
C LYS A 25 77.55 -18.92 6.78
N LEU A 26 78.42 -18.06 6.25
CA LEU A 26 78.01 -16.78 5.67
C LEU A 26 77.04 -17.01 4.48
N PRO A 27 75.86 -16.36 4.49
CA PRO A 27 74.96 -16.37 3.35
C PRO A 27 75.59 -15.60 2.18
N GLN A 28 75.45 -16.13 0.95
CA GLN A 28 75.95 -15.46 -0.24
C GLN A 28 75.20 -14.16 -0.53
N ILE A 29 73.93 -14.07 -0.13
CA ILE A 29 73.09 -12.89 -0.26
C ILE A 29 72.38 -12.68 1.07
N ALA A 30 72.81 -11.66 1.81
CA ALA A 30 72.10 -11.13 2.97
C ALA A 30 71.92 -9.62 2.82
N ARG A 31 70.72 -9.13 3.11
CA ARG A 31 70.35 -7.72 2.97
C ARG A 31 69.57 -7.26 4.18
N GLN A 32 69.75 -5.98 4.55
CA GLN A 32 69.20 -5.38 5.78
C GLN A 32 69.49 -6.30 6.97
N VAL A 33 70.78 -6.54 7.20
CA VAL A 33 71.26 -7.38 8.30
C VAL A 33 71.16 -6.56 9.57
N GLU A 34 70.35 -7.03 10.51
CA GLU A 34 70.26 -6.46 11.84
C GLU A 34 70.79 -7.48 12.85
N VAL A 35 71.63 -7.03 13.76
CA VAL A 35 72.18 -7.85 14.84
C VAL A 35 71.60 -7.32 16.13
N LYS A 36 70.85 -8.17 16.82
CA LYS A 36 70.30 -7.85 18.14
C LYS A 36 70.59 -9.01 19.08
N ASP A 37 71.22 -8.68 20.21
CA ASP A 37 71.71 -9.64 21.20
C ASP A 37 72.64 -10.69 20.57
N ASN A 38 72.21 -11.96 20.53
CA ASN A 38 72.94 -13.08 19.93
C ASN A 38 72.27 -13.64 18.66
N GLN A 39 71.35 -12.89 18.05
CA GLN A 39 70.65 -13.27 16.83
C GLN A 39 70.91 -12.29 15.69
N VAL A 40 70.89 -12.81 14.48
CA VAL A 40 71.05 -12.08 13.23
C VAL A 40 69.79 -12.26 12.40
N SER A 41 69.15 -11.16 12.05
CA SER A 41 68.00 -11.14 11.15
C SER A 41 68.39 -10.55 9.80
N PHE A 42 67.96 -11.18 8.70
CA PHE A 42 68.29 -10.70 7.36
C PHE A 42 67.32 -11.21 6.29
N TRP A 43 67.32 -10.52 5.15
CA TRP A 43 66.57 -10.92 3.96
C TRP A 43 67.47 -11.67 2.99
N THR A 44 66.93 -12.74 2.40
CA THR A 44 67.65 -13.53 1.40
C THR A 44 66.74 -14.03 0.26
N ASN A 45 67.34 -14.67 -0.74
CA ASN A 45 66.65 -15.26 -1.89
C ASN A 45 66.08 -16.66 -1.54
N LYS A 46 65.32 -17.24 -2.46
CA LYS A 46 64.74 -18.59 -2.29
C LYS A 46 65.80 -19.70 -2.11
N LYS A 47 66.88 -19.65 -2.90
CA LYS A 47 67.93 -20.67 -2.96
C LYS A 47 68.69 -20.77 -1.63
N GLU A 48 68.98 -19.63 -1.02
CA GLU A 48 69.70 -19.52 0.25
C GLU A 48 68.80 -19.82 1.43
N ALA A 49 67.52 -19.43 1.38
CA ALA A 49 66.54 -19.86 2.35
C ALA A 49 66.37 -21.39 2.36
N GLU A 50 66.32 -22.03 1.19
CA GLU A 50 66.27 -23.51 1.08
C GLU A 50 67.57 -24.16 1.56
N ARG A 51 68.73 -23.57 1.28
CA ARG A 51 70.04 -24.05 1.78
C ARG A 51 70.13 -24.00 3.31
N LEU A 52 69.55 -22.98 3.93
CA LEU A 52 69.58 -22.79 5.39
C LEU A 52 68.46 -23.55 6.11
N LYS A 53 67.46 -24.05 5.38
CA LYS A 53 66.35 -24.83 5.91
C LYS A 53 66.85 -26.21 6.37
N GLY A 54 66.64 -26.53 7.65
CA GLY A 54 67.03 -27.83 8.22
C GLY A 54 68.49 -27.94 8.70
N ILE A 55 69.24 -26.83 8.72
CA ILE A 55 70.61 -26.81 9.27
C ILE A 55 70.62 -26.83 10.81
N SER A 56 69.64 -26.18 11.43
CA SER A 56 69.43 -26.15 12.89
C SER A 56 67.97 -25.79 13.15
N GLU A 57 67.39 -26.31 14.24
CA GLU A 57 66.04 -25.95 14.70
C GLU A 57 65.96 -24.48 15.16
N GLU A 58 67.10 -23.86 15.45
CA GLU A 58 67.18 -22.46 15.90
C GLU A 58 67.05 -21.44 14.75
N ILE A 59 66.92 -21.89 13.50
CA ILE A 59 66.73 -21.01 12.34
C ILE A 59 65.24 -20.83 12.05
N VAL A 60 64.74 -19.62 12.24
CA VAL A 60 63.37 -19.26 11.87
C VAL A 60 63.37 -18.67 10.46
N ILE A 61 62.67 -19.33 9.53
CA ILE A 61 62.52 -18.87 8.14
C ILE A 61 61.05 -18.50 7.90
N ALA A 62 60.79 -17.22 7.67
CA ALA A 62 59.47 -16.70 7.32
C ALA A 62 59.38 -16.41 5.81
N ASP A 63 58.54 -17.17 5.08
CA ASP A 63 58.14 -16.86 3.70
C ASP A 63 56.98 -15.86 3.74
N GLN A 64 57.30 -14.58 3.56
CA GLN A 64 56.34 -13.49 3.66
C GLN A 64 55.22 -13.60 2.62
N LEU A 65 55.49 -14.18 1.44
CA LEU A 65 54.45 -14.39 0.43
C LEU A 65 53.46 -15.49 0.83
N LYS A 66 53.92 -16.54 1.53
CA LYS A 66 53.00 -17.56 2.08
C LYS A 66 52.14 -17.00 3.21
N ILE A 67 52.72 -16.16 4.06
CA ILE A 67 51.99 -15.49 5.16
C ILE A 67 50.94 -14.55 4.58
N LEU A 68 51.32 -13.69 3.63
CA LEU A 68 50.41 -12.78 2.92
C LEU A 68 49.32 -13.55 2.16
N SER A 69 49.66 -14.65 1.49
CA SER A 69 48.68 -15.49 0.78
C SER A 69 47.69 -16.15 1.73
N LYS A 70 48.14 -16.70 2.87
CA LYS A 70 47.26 -17.26 3.89
C LYS A 70 46.36 -16.19 4.52
N TRP A 71 46.90 -15.01 4.79
CA TRP A 71 46.15 -13.87 5.32
C TRP A 71 45.11 -13.35 4.35
N LEU A 72 45.47 -13.23 3.06
CA LEU A 72 44.56 -12.82 2.00
C LEU A 72 43.45 -13.85 1.78
N PHE A 73 43.80 -15.14 1.74
CA PHE A 73 42.83 -16.23 1.65
C PHE A 73 41.85 -16.23 2.84
N PHE A 74 42.37 -16.09 4.07
CA PHE A 74 41.55 -16.02 5.30
C PHE A 74 40.62 -14.81 5.30
N LYS A 75 41.07 -13.65 4.81
CA LYS A 75 40.24 -12.45 4.66
C LYS A 75 39.13 -12.61 3.62
N HIS A 76 39.44 -13.22 2.48
CA HIS A 76 38.43 -13.46 1.43
C HIS A 76 37.42 -14.55 1.81
N THR A 77 37.83 -15.59 2.55
CA THR A 77 36.91 -16.63 3.03
C THR A 77 35.94 -16.08 4.07
N ILE A 78 36.42 -15.23 4.98
CA ILE A 78 35.56 -14.54 5.96
C ILE A 78 34.60 -13.58 5.24
N GLY A 79 35.11 -12.79 4.29
CA GLY A 79 34.27 -11.91 3.49
C GLY A 79 33.18 -12.65 2.72
N LEU A 80 33.52 -13.76 2.08
CA LEU A 80 32.56 -14.62 1.37
C LEU A 80 31.50 -15.18 2.31
N PHE A 81 31.89 -15.67 3.49
CA PHE A 81 30.96 -16.18 4.49
C PHE A 81 30.00 -15.08 5.00
N CYS A 82 30.51 -13.87 5.25
CA CYS A 82 29.69 -12.72 5.62
C CYS A 82 28.67 -12.35 4.53
N ILE A 83 29.08 -12.39 3.26
CA ILE A 83 28.19 -12.10 2.12
C ILE A 83 27.10 -13.19 2.01
N ILE A 84 27.47 -14.46 2.12
CA ILE A 84 26.50 -15.58 2.11
C ILE A 84 25.53 -15.46 3.28
N PHE A 85 26.02 -15.13 4.47
CA PHE A 85 25.18 -14.94 5.65
C PHE A 85 24.21 -13.77 5.49
N LEU A 86 24.67 -12.62 4.98
CA LEU A 86 23.82 -11.48 4.66
C LEU A 86 22.77 -11.83 3.60
N ALA A 87 23.14 -12.59 2.57
CA ALA A 87 22.21 -13.09 1.58
C ALA A 87 21.15 -14.01 2.20
N LEU A 88 21.53 -14.91 3.11
CA LEU A 88 20.61 -15.77 3.85
C LEU A 88 19.63 -14.96 4.71
N LEU A 89 20.12 -13.94 5.42
CA LEU A 89 19.28 -13.04 6.22
C LEU A 89 18.31 -12.26 5.32
N PHE A 90 18.76 -11.80 4.16
CA PHE A 90 17.91 -11.08 3.22
C PHE A 90 16.80 -11.98 2.65
N ILE A 91 17.15 -13.20 2.25
CA ILE A 91 16.18 -14.21 1.78
C ILE A 91 15.19 -14.54 2.90
N SER A 92 15.68 -14.79 4.12
CA SER A 92 14.81 -15.10 5.26
C SER A 92 13.86 -13.95 5.61
N SER A 93 14.35 -12.72 5.56
CA SER A 93 13.56 -11.53 5.89
C SER A 93 12.48 -11.26 4.86
N ASN A 94 12.79 -11.42 3.57
CA ASN A 94 11.89 -11.04 2.48
C ASN A 94 11.03 -12.19 1.95
N PHE A 95 11.50 -13.44 1.94
CA PHE A 95 10.84 -14.53 1.23
C PHE A 95 9.77 -15.25 2.06
N PHE A 96 9.96 -15.35 3.37
CA PHE A 96 9.02 -16.05 4.26
C PHE A 96 8.01 -15.10 4.87
N ILE A 97 6.74 -15.49 4.80
CA ILE A 97 5.62 -14.75 5.38
C ILE A 97 5.46 -15.22 6.83
N ARG A 98 5.54 -14.27 7.76
CA ARG A 98 5.42 -14.48 9.20
C ARG A 98 4.14 -13.89 9.76
N GLU A 99 3.61 -12.86 9.11
CA GLU A 99 2.52 -12.07 9.66
C GLU A 99 1.59 -11.59 8.54
N ILE A 100 0.30 -11.58 8.83
CA ILE A 100 -0.74 -10.94 8.02
C ILE A 100 -1.36 -9.87 8.93
N VAL A 101 -1.34 -8.62 8.48
CA VAL A 101 -1.87 -7.47 9.23
C VAL A 101 -2.86 -6.72 8.35
N PHE A 102 -3.78 -6.01 8.97
CA PHE A 102 -4.64 -5.05 8.27
C PHE A 102 -4.00 -3.66 8.33
N ALA A 103 -4.07 -2.90 7.24
CA ALA A 103 -3.58 -1.53 7.20
C ALA A 103 -4.37 -0.61 8.14
N ASN A 104 -5.67 -0.86 8.27
CA ASN A 104 -6.57 -0.22 9.21
C ASN A 104 -7.29 -1.30 10.05
N GLU A 105 -7.05 -1.30 11.36
CA GLU A 105 -7.61 -2.31 12.28
C GLU A 105 -9.14 -2.27 12.36
N ASN A 106 -9.76 -1.11 12.10
CA ASN A 106 -11.23 -0.97 12.11
C ASN A 106 -11.91 -1.77 10.99
N TYR A 107 -11.16 -2.18 9.97
CA TYR A 107 -11.65 -2.99 8.84
C TYR A 107 -11.17 -4.44 8.91
N ALA A 108 -10.65 -4.90 10.06
CA ALA A 108 -10.26 -6.29 10.25
C ALA A 108 -11.46 -7.22 10.08
N SER A 109 -11.39 -8.10 9.07
CA SER A 109 -12.40 -9.13 8.82
C SER A 109 -11.77 -10.52 8.98
N PRO A 110 -12.29 -11.38 9.89
CA PRO A 110 -11.83 -12.76 10.04
C PRO A 110 -11.94 -13.57 8.74
N GLU A 111 -12.96 -13.30 7.92
CA GLU A 111 -13.20 -13.99 6.66
C GLU A 111 -12.12 -13.66 5.62
N VAL A 112 -11.83 -12.36 5.45
CA VAL A 112 -10.76 -11.90 4.54
C VAL A 112 -9.40 -12.41 5.00
N TYR A 113 -9.15 -12.41 6.32
CA TYR A 113 -7.93 -12.98 6.88
C TYR A 113 -7.77 -14.46 6.51
N GLN A 114 -8.83 -15.26 6.67
CA GLN A 114 -8.82 -16.69 6.32
C GLN A 114 -8.64 -16.91 4.82
N ALA A 115 -9.28 -16.10 3.98
CA ALA A 115 -9.09 -16.15 2.53
C ALA A 115 -7.63 -15.92 2.16
N VAL A 116 -7.01 -14.83 2.63
CA VAL A 116 -5.57 -14.55 2.40
C VAL A 116 -4.69 -15.67 2.94
N ARG A 117 -5.02 -16.22 4.11
CA ARG A 117 -4.30 -17.35 4.70
C ARG A 117 -4.43 -18.63 3.86
N GLY A 118 -5.57 -18.87 3.21
CA GLY A 118 -5.79 -20.00 2.31
C GLY A 118 -4.87 -20.00 1.08
N HIS A 119 -4.39 -18.82 0.67
CA HIS A 119 -3.42 -18.68 -0.41
C HIS A 119 -1.95 -18.85 0.05
N LEU A 120 -1.70 -19.14 1.32
CA LEU A 120 -0.38 -19.47 1.86
C LEU A 120 -0.13 -20.98 1.82
N LYS A 121 1.01 -21.36 1.26
CA LYS A 121 1.53 -22.72 1.33
C LYS A 121 2.47 -22.86 2.52
N SER A 122 2.24 -23.86 3.36
CA SER A 122 3.18 -24.25 4.42
C SER A 122 4.36 -25.01 3.79
N LEU A 123 5.58 -24.58 4.11
CA LEU A 123 6.83 -25.29 3.83
C LEU A 123 7.54 -25.52 5.16
N GLY A 124 7.06 -26.50 5.92
CA GLY A 124 7.55 -26.76 7.28
C GLY A 124 7.14 -25.62 8.24
N PRO A 125 8.08 -24.99 8.97
CA PRO A 125 7.77 -23.95 9.95
C PRO A 125 7.50 -22.56 9.32
N VAL A 126 7.58 -22.42 8.00
CA VAL A 126 7.45 -21.15 7.28
C VAL A 126 6.33 -21.18 6.24
N TYR A 127 5.77 -20.00 5.95
CA TYR A 127 4.71 -19.83 4.94
C TYR A 127 5.22 -19.04 3.73
N VAL A 128 4.75 -19.42 2.55
CA VAL A 128 5.06 -18.74 1.27
C VAL A 128 3.76 -18.54 0.48
N LEU A 129 3.65 -17.43 -0.24
CA LEU A 129 2.49 -17.17 -1.10
C LEU A 129 2.48 -18.18 -2.27
N ASN A 130 1.35 -18.81 -2.54
CA ASN A 130 1.20 -19.73 -3.67
C ASN A 130 1.01 -18.99 -5.01
N THR A 131 0.54 -17.75 -4.96
CA THR A 131 0.22 -16.90 -6.11
C THR A 131 1.04 -15.61 -6.05
N SER A 132 0.95 -14.75 -7.07
CA SER A 132 1.50 -13.40 -7.00
C SER A 132 0.63 -12.50 -6.11
N VAL A 133 1.22 -11.46 -5.52
CA VAL A 133 0.47 -10.49 -4.69
C VAL A 133 -0.61 -9.77 -5.52
N SER A 134 -0.33 -9.57 -6.81
CA SER A 134 -1.27 -8.93 -7.72
C SER A 134 -2.47 -9.83 -8.03
N GLU A 135 -2.25 -11.10 -8.31
CA GLU A 135 -3.32 -12.09 -8.50
C GLU A 135 -4.17 -12.24 -7.24
N LEU A 136 -3.54 -12.39 -6.07
CA LEU A 136 -4.27 -12.46 -4.79
C LEU A 136 -5.16 -11.22 -4.59
N SER A 137 -4.62 -10.03 -4.84
CA SER A 137 -5.41 -8.79 -4.74
C SER A 137 -6.56 -8.75 -5.74
N GLN A 138 -6.37 -9.29 -6.95
CA GLN A 138 -7.44 -9.39 -7.93
C GLN A 138 -8.53 -10.37 -7.48
N THR A 139 -8.16 -11.58 -7.04
CA THR A 139 -9.10 -12.58 -6.52
C THR A 139 -9.91 -12.02 -5.34
N LEU A 140 -9.27 -11.25 -4.45
CA LEU A 140 -9.98 -10.60 -3.34
C LEU A 140 -10.97 -9.56 -3.84
N ARG A 141 -10.63 -8.75 -4.86
CA ARG A 141 -11.59 -7.79 -5.45
C ARG A 141 -12.77 -8.47 -6.12
N GLU A 142 -12.53 -9.60 -6.79
CA GLU A 142 -13.58 -10.38 -7.44
C GLU A 142 -14.49 -11.06 -6.41
N THR A 143 -13.92 -11.58 -5.31
CA THR A 143 -14.66 -12.30 -4.26
C THR A 143 -15.41 -11.34 -3.33
N TYR A 144 -14.80 -10.20 -3.01
CA TYR A 144 -15.30 -9.21 -2.06
C TYR A 144 -15.61 -7.87 -2.75
N SER A 145 -16.38 -7.94 -3.83
CA SER A 145 -16.73 -6.79 -4.68
C SER A 145 -17.59 -5.72 -3.98
N TYR A 146 -18.00 -5.96 -2.73
CA TYR A 146 -18.76 -5.02 -1.90
C TYR A 146 -17.86 -4.05 -1.10
N TYR A 147 -16.54 -4.22 -1.11
CA TYR A 147 -15.60 -3.18 -0.67
C TYR A 147 -15.28 -2.25 -1.84
N ALA A 148 -15.16 -0.94 -1.61
CA ALA A 148 -14.73 0.01 -2.66
C ALA A 148 -13.33 -0.35 -3.18
N TRP A 149 -12.46 -0.77 -2.27
CA TRP A 149 -11.16 -1.29 -2.59
C TRP A 149 -10.76 -2.37 -1.59
N ILE A 150 -10.20 -3.47 -2.10
CA ILE A 150 -9.53 -4.48 -1.29
C ILE A 150 -8.28 -4.92 -2.02
N GLY A 151 -7.18 -5.03 -1.30
CA GLY A 151 -5.91 -5.46 -1.87
C GLY A 151 -4.93 -5.94 -0.80
N VAL A 152 -3.88 -6.62 -1.25
CA VAL A 152 -2.80 -7.07 -0.38
C VAL A 152 -1.50 -6.47 -0.89
N THR A 153 -0.68 -5.95 0.01
CA THR A 153 0.67 -5.50 -0.27
C THR A 153 1.66 -6.28 0.57
N ARG A 154 2.79 -6.69 0.00
CA ARG A 154 3.86 -7.37 0.73
C ARG A 154 4.94 -6.38 1.16
N LYS A 155 5.29 -6.41 2.44
CA LYS A 155 6.42 -5.64 3.00
C LYS A 155 7.34 -6.58 3.79
N GLY A 156 8.40 -7.05 3.14
CA GLY A 156 9.26 -8.11 3.67
C GLY A 156 8.48 -9.39 3.91
N GLY A 157 8.54 -9.90 5.14
CA GLY A 157 7.79 -11.08 5.59
C GLY A 157 6.37 -10.79 6.10
N LYS A 158 5.83 -9.59 5.85
CA LYS A 158 4.46 -9.23 6.23
C LYS A 158 3.58 -9.06 5.01
N LEU A 159 2.36 -9.60 5.07
CA LEU A 159 1.27 -9.22 4.17
C LEU A 159 0.41 -8.18 4.85
N ILE A 160 0.16 -7.07 4.16
CA ILE A 160 -0.68 -5.97 4.63
C ILE A 160 -1.94 -5.99 3.77
N ILE A 161 -3.08 -6.28 4.38
CA ILE A 161 -4.39 -6.23 3.75
C ILE A 161 -4.89 -4.80 3.88
N ASP A 162 -5.14 -4.15 2.75
CA ASP A 162 -5.71 -2.81 2.68
C ASP A 162 -7.16 -2.93 2.21
N ILE A 163 -8.07 -2.35 2.99
CA ILE A 163 -9.50 -2.38 2.74
C ILE A 163 -9.98 -0.94 2.84
N GLU A 164 -10.50 -0.44 1.74
CA GLU A 164 -11.27 0.79 1.68
C GLU A 164 -12.72 0.37 1.49
N LYS A 165 -13.55 0.67 2.49
CA LYS A 165 -14.99 0.64 2.26
C LYS A 165 -15.35 1.91 1.55
N GLU A 166 -16.26 1.85 0.59
CA GLU A 166 -16.97 3.06 0.23
C GLU A 166 -17.60 3.53 1.53
N ASP A 167 -17.40 4.80 1.90
CA ASP A 167 -18.09 5.39 3.04
C ASP A 167 -19.59 5.35 2.72
N SER A 168 -20.22 4.18 2.92
CA SER A 168 -21.63 4.12 3.23
C SER A 168 -21.78 5.07 4.41
N PRO A 169 -22.63 6.10 4.31
CA PRO A 169 -22.76 7.09 5.37
C PRO A 169 -22.90 6.32 6.67
N GLN A 170 -21.90 6.44 7.56
CA GLN A 170 -21.96 5.84 8.88
C GLN A 170 -23.31 6.27 9.42
N HIS A 171 -24.24 5.33 9.58
CA HIS A 171 -25.48 5.64 10.27
C HIS A 171 -25.04 6.16 11.63
N PRO A 172 -25.28 7.44 11.95
CA PRO A 172 -24.86 7.97 13.23
C PRO A 172 -25.46 7.06 14.30
N GLU A 173 -24.63 6.59 15.24
CA GLU A 173 -25.11 5.76 16.33
C GLU A 173 -26.38 6.39 16.92
N GLU A 174 -27.48 5.64 16.88
CA GLU A 174 -28.76 6.18 17.31
C GLU A 174 -28.68 6.50 18.81
N ASP A 175 -28.70 7.79 19.18
CA ASP A 175 -28.77 8.21 20.58
C ASP A 175 -30.14 7.80 21.17
N LEU A 176 -30.13 6.70 21.93
CA LEU A 176 -31.32 6.10 22.53
C LEU A 176 -31.95 6.95 23.64
N THR A 177 -31.26 7.98 24.12
CA THR A 177 -31.81 8.90 25.13
C THR A 177 -32.87 9.82 24.53
N GLN A 178 -32.84 10.02 23.21
CA GLN A 178 -33.76 10.91 22.52
C GLN A 178 -35.10 10.24 22.25
N LYS A 179 -36.18 10.92 22.64
CA LYS A 179 -37.55 10.49 22.39
C LYS A 179 -38.12 11.23 21.19
N GLY A 180 -38.87 10.54 20.33
CA GLY A 180 -39.41 11.19 19.14
C GLY A 180 -40.00 10.26 18.09
N ASP A 181 -40.49 10.88 17.03
CA ASP A 181 -41.25 10.25 15.95
C ASP A 181 -40.43 10.17 14.65
N LEU A 182 -40.76 9.25 13.76
CA LEU A 182 -40.32 9.28 12.38
C LEU A 182 -41.38 10.03 11.56
N VAL A 183 -40.97 11.11 10.92
CA VAL A 183 -41.82 11.90 10.04
C VAL A 183 -41.36 11.79 8.59
N ALA A 184 -42.28 12.02 7.65
CA ALA A 184 -41.98 12.04 6.23
C ALA A 184 -41.15 13.28 5.85
N SER A 185 -39.98 13.10 5.25
CA SER A 185 -39.18 14.20 4.68
C SER A 185 -39.72 14.71 3.35
N LYS A 186 -40.47 13.86 2.63
CA LYS A 186 -41.00 14.12 1.29
C LYS A 186 -42.43 13.58 1.17
N GLU A 187 -43.17 14.11 0.21
CA GLU A 187 -44.41 13.44 -0.22
C GLU A 187 -44.12 12.16 -1.00
N GLY A 188 -45.02 11.21 -0.91
CA GLY A 188 -44.91 9.95 -1.64
C GLY A 188 -46.00 8.97 -1.31
N ILE A 189 -45.98 7.83 -2.00
CA ILE A 189 -46.88 6.70 -1.75
C ILE A 189 -46.10 5.61 -1.06
N ILE A 190 -46.50 5.22 0.16
CA ILE A 190 -45.82 4.20 0.96
C ILE A 190 -45.82 2.87 0.21
N LYS A 191 -44.65 2.24 0.06
CA LYS A 191 -44.52 0.93 -0.57
C LYS A 191 -44.20 -0.17 0.41
N ARG A 192 -43.30 0.10 1.35
CA ARG A 192 -42.88 -0.83 2.40
C ARG A 192 -42.30 -0.06 3.58
N PHE A 193 -42.38 -0.65 4.75
CA PHE A 193 -41.77 -0.10 5.95
C PHE A 193 -41.27 -1.25 6.82
N TYR A 194 -40.13 -1.01 7.46
CA TYR A 194 -39.51 -1.93 8.42
C TYR A 194 -39.24 -1.13 9.68
N VAL A 195 -40.05 -1.36 10.71
CA VAL A 195 -40.00 -0.58 11.95
C VAL A 195 -39.41 -1.43 13.05
N LYS A 196 -38.32 -0.95 13.65
CA LYS A 196 -37.65 -1.58 14.79
C LYS A 196 -38.29 -1.13 16.10
N ARG A 197 -38.64 0.16 16.22
CA ARG A 197 -39.20 0.77 17.43
C ARG A 197 -40.24 1.83 17.10
N GLY A 198 -41.32 1.83 17.88
CA GLY A 198 -42.45 2.76 17.74
C GLY A 198 -43.71 2.10 17.18
N VAL A 199 -44.79 2.88 17.08
CA VAL A 199 -46.10 2.48 16.56
C VAL A 199 -46.25 3.00 15.14
N VAL A 200 -46.49 2.10 14.18
CA VAL A 200 -46.68 2.47 12.77
C VAL A 200 -48.04 3.12 12.57
N LEU A 201 -48.07 4.32 11.99
CA LEU A 201 -49.30 5.10 11.73
C LEU A 201 -49.69 5.14 10.25
N VAL A 202 -48.93 4.46 9.41
CA VAL A 202 -49.15 4.40 7.96
C VAL A 202 -49.31 2.96 7.46
N PHE A 203 -49.96 2.81 6.32
CA PHE A 203 -50.13 1.52 5.66
C PHE A 203 -49.66 1.58 4.20
N LYS A 204 -49.50 0.39 3.60
CA LYS A 204 -49.06 0.26 2.20
C LYS A 204 -50.04 0.98 1.25
N ASP A 205 -49.48 1.63 0.24
CA ASP A 205 -50.17 2.41 -0.79
C ASP A 205 -50.90 3.67 -0.26
N GLN A 206 -50.65 4.07 0.99
CA GLN A 206 -51.10 5.36 1.53
C GLN A 206 -50.25 6.51 0.96
N ALA A 207 -50.90 7.60 0.57
CA ALA A 207 -50.22 8.86 0.26
C ALA A 207 -49.87 9.62 1.54
N VAL A 208 -48.63 10.13 1.62
CA VAL A 208 -48.15 10.93 2.76
C VAL A 208 -47.62 12.27 2.30
N LYS A 209 -47.70 13.27 3.17
CA LYS A 209 -47.15 14.62 2.96
C LYS A 209 -45.90 14.84 3.81
N PRO A 210 -45.02 15.79 3.45
CA PRO A 210 -43.90 16.17 4.29
C PRO A 210 -44.39 16.55 5.70
N ASN A 211 -43.59 16.20 6.72
CA ASN A 211 -43.88 16.37 8.15
C ASN A 211 -45.03 15.52 8.71
N GLN A 212 -45.63 14.63 7.93
CA GLN A 212 -46.60 13.67 8.45
C GLN A 212 -45.90 12.61 9.31
N VAL A 213 -46.45 12.29 10.48
CA VAL A 213 -45.93 11.21 11.34
C VAL A 213 -46.16 9.85 10.68
N LEU A 214 -45.08 9.12 10.44
CA LEU A 214 -45.07 7.78 9.86
C LEU A 214 -45.03 6.70 10.93
N VAL A 215 -44.18 6.91 11.94
CA VAL A 215 -44.02 6.02 13.10
C VAL A 215 -43.96 6.89 14.34
N SER A 216 -44.87 6.66 15.29
CA SER A 216 -44.85 7.38 16.55
C SER A 216 -43.95 6.68 17.57
N GLY A 217 -43.15 7.44 18.30
CA GLY A 217 -42.45 7.00 19.50
C GLY A 217 -43.36 6.78 20.69
N ASN A 218 -44.63 7.25 20.66
CA ASN A 218 -45.59 7.01 21.74
C ASN A 218 -46.14 5.58 21.70
N LEU A 219 -45.70 4.73 22.61
CA LEU A 219 -46.17 3.33 22.70
C LEU A 219 -47.64 3.21 23.15
N ARG A 220 -48.21 4.29 23.71
CA ARG A 220 -49.62 4.38 24.12
C ARG A 220 -50.44 5.26 23.18
N PHE A 221 -50.01 5.42 21.93
CA PHE A 221 -50.69 6.27 20.94
C PHE A 221 -52.20 5.99 20.84
N HIS A 222 -52.60 4.70 20.83
CA HIS A 222 -54.01 4.30 20.72
C HIS A 222 -54.85 4.57 21.99
N ASN A 223 -54.21 4.79 23.15
CA ASN A 223 -54.89 5.07 24.42
C ASN A 223 -55.10 6.58 24.64
N ASN A 224 -54.69 7.44 23.70
CA ASN A 224 -54.67 8.90 23.84
C ASN A 224 -53.87 9.43 25.06
N GLU A 225 -52.99 8.59 25.63
CA GLU A 225 -52.11 8.98 26.72
C GLU A 225 -50.87 9.67 26.17
N LYS A 226 -50.70 10.95 26.52
CA LYS A 226 -49.56 11.78 26.12
C LYS A 226 -48.62 11.99 27.31
N SER A 227 -48.04 10.90 27.81
CA SER A 227 -46.97 10.96 28.82
C SER A 227 -45.62 10.71 28.16
N LEU A 228 -44.62 11.53 28.49
CA LEU A 228 -43.24 11.38 28.00
C LEU A 228 -42.61 10.06 28.46
N GLU A 229 -43.13 9.44 29.52
CA GLU A 229 -42.71 8.12 30.01
C GLU A 229 -43.05 7.00 29.01
N ASN A 230 -44.11 7.19 28.22
CA ASN A 230 -44.55 6.24 27.19
C ASN A 230 -43.84 6.46 25.84
N TYR A 231 -42.96 7.46 25.74
CA TYR A 231 -42.23 7.77 24.51
C TYR A 231 -40.87 7.08 24.46
N VAL A 232 -40.55 6.53 23.28
CA VAL A 232 -39.25 5.98 22.92
C VAL A 232 -38.67 6.70 21.69
N ARG A 233 -37.40 6.44 21.37
CA ARG A 233 -36.84 6.75 20.05
C ARG A 233 -37.48 5.83 19.01
N SER A 234 -38.34 6.36 18.14
CA SER A 234 -38.79 5.61 16.96
C SER A 234 -37.61 5.37 16.00
N SER A 235 -37.55 4.18 15.42
CA SER A 235 -36.49 3.76 14.49
C SER A 235 -37.04 2.76 13.49
N GLY A 236 -36.68 2.94 12.22
CA GLY A 236 -37.21 2.18 11.11
C GLY A 236 -36.95 2.88 9.78
N VAL A 237 -37.17 2.12 8.71
CA VAL A 237 -37.06 2.56 7.33
C VAL A 237 -38.48 2.60 6.75
N VAL A 238 -38.85 3.70 6.09
CA VAL A 238 -40.13 3.82 5.39
C VAL A 238 -39.85 4.17 3.94
N ILE A 239 -39.99 3.19 3.06
CA ILE A 239 -39.77 3.36 1.63
C ILE A 239 -41.06 3.84 0.98
N ALA A 240 -40.98 4.99 0.31
CA ALA A 240 -42.07 5.55 -0.46
C ALA A 240 -41.65 5.76 -1.91
N LYS A 241 -42.62 5.61 -2.82
CA LYS A 241 -42.49 6.05 -4.20
C LYS A 241 -42.64 7.57 -4.22
N THR A 242 -41.56 8.28 -4.55
CA THR A 242 -41.49 9.74 -4.61
C THR A 242 -41.38 10.23 -6.06
N LEU A 243 -41.80 11.48 -6.26
CA LEU A 243 -41.62 12.21 -7.51
C LEU A 243 -40.94 13.53 -7.16
N SER A 244 -39.82 13.84 -7.81
CA SER A 244 -39.13 15.11 -7.60
C SER A 244 -38.60 15.67 -8.92
N VAL A 245 -38.50 16.98 -9.03
CA VAL A 245 -37.98 17.64 -10.23
C VAL A 245 -36.67 18.32 -9.88
N LYS A 246 -35.64 18.05 -10.70
CA LYS A 246 -34.31 18.66 -10.54
C LYS A 246 -33.86 19.25 -11.87
N THR A 247 -33.22 20.42 -11.79
CA THR A 247 -32.55 21.06 -12.92
C THR A 247 -31.04 20.91 -12.75
N ILE A 248 -30.37 20.40 -13.77
CA ILE A 248 -28.90 20.25 -13.82
C ILE A 248 -28.37 21.19 -14.90
N GLU A 249 -27.43 22.04 -14.53
CA GLU A 249 -26.68 22.87 -15.47
C GLU A 249 -25.45 22.10 -15.96
N VAL A 250 -25.34 21.93 -17.27
CA VAL A 250 -24.23 21.22 -17.91
C VAL A 250 -23.45 22.19 -18.79
N PRO A 251 -22.19 22.53 -18.45
CA PRO A 251 -21.36 23.39 -19.29
C PRO A 251 -21.19 22.79 -20.69
N LYS A 252 -21.19 23.63 -21.74
CA LYS A 252 -20.92 23.18 -23.12
C LYS A 252 -19.50 22.68 -23.30
N GLU A 253 -18.57 23.19 -22.50
CA GLU A 253 -17.17 22.82 -22.53
C GLU A 253 -16.72 22.50 -21.11
N ILE A 254 -16.29 21.26 -20.89
CA ILE A 254 -15.65 20.83 -19.65
C ILE A 254 -14.22 20.46 -19.99
N ILE A 255 -13.28 21.13 -19.32
CA ILE A 255 -11.86 20.81 -19.41
C ILE A 255 -11.54 19.96 -18.18
N ALA A 256 -11.26 18.68 -18.39
CA ALA A 256 -10.92 17.74 -17.32
C ALA A 256 -9.52 17.14 -17.56
N GLU A 257 -8.78 16.90 -16.48
CA GLU A 257 -7.56 16.11 -16.54
C GLU A 257 -7.92 14.62 -16.63
N GLU A 258 -7.60 14.00 -17.75
CA GLU A 258 -7.84 12.58 -17.97
C GLU A 258 -6.54 11.85 -18.25
N TYR A 259 -6.50 10.56 -17.92
CA TYR A 259 -5.34 9.71 -18.20
C TYR A 259 -5.32 9.32 -19.68
N THR A 260 -4.22 9.59 -20.38
CA THR A 260 -4.09 9.23 -21.80
C THR A 260 -3.85 7.72 -22.01
N GLY A 261 -3.62 6.98 -20.92
CA GLY A 261 -3.23 5.57 -20.93
C GLY A 261 -1.74 5.34 -21.20
N LYS A 262 -0.96 6.37 -21.55
CA LYS A 262 0.49 6.22 -21.70
C LYS A 262 1.17 6.18 -20.33
N VAL A 263 2.02 5.17 -20.15
CA VAL A 263 2.76 4.93 -18.92
C VAL A 263 4.23 4.78 -19.24
N LYS A 264 5.09 5.43 -18.44
CA LYS A 264 6.54 5.20 -18.49
C LYS A 264 7.04 4.92 -17.08
N SER A 265 7.92 3.94 -16.93
CA SER A 265 8.56 3.65 -15.65
C SER A 265 10.08 3.78 -15.75
N ALA A 266 10.70 4.28 -14.71
CA ALA A 266 12.15 4.32 -14.56
C ALA A 266 12.56 3.95 -13.15
N PHE A 267 13.77 3.40 -13.02
CA PHE A 267 14.39 3.20 -11.71
C PHE A 267 15.16 4.44 -11.32
N SER A 268 14.94 4.91 -10.08
CA SER A 268 15.59 6.09 -9.53
C SER A 268 16.27 5.77 -8.22
N LEU A 269 17.50 6.29 -8.05
CA LEU A 269 18.27 6.23 -6.82
C LEU A 269 18.30 7.62 -6.19
N PHE A 270 17.95 7.69 -4.91
CA PHE A 270 17.90 8.91 -4.12
C PHE A 270 18.93 8.85 -3.00
N ILE A 271 19.57 10.00 -2.74
CA ILE A 271 20.31 10.27 -1.51
C ILE A 271 19.52 11.28 -0.69
N GLY A 272 19.04 10.88 0.48
CA GLY A 272 18.06 11.66 1.24
C GLY A 272 16.79 11.87 0.42
N THR A 273 16.50 13.12 0.06
CA THR A 273 15.37 13.49 -0.81
C THR A 273 15.79 13.80 -2.26
N LYS A 274 17.09 13.80 -2.57
CA LYS A 274 17.61 14.23 -3.87
C LYS A 274 17.85 13.01 -4.79
N PRO A 275 17.24 12.97 -5.99
CA PRO A 275 17.56 11.93 -6.97
C PRO A 275 18.98 12.16 -7.52
N ILE A 276 19.80 11.12 -7.51
CA ILE A 276 21.16 11.11 -8.07
C ILE A 276 21.25 10.32 -9.38
N PHE A 277 20.26 9.46 -9.64
CA PHE A 277 20.15 8.66 -10.86
C PHE A 277 18.69 8.37 -11.12
N GLY A 278 18.25 8.42 -12.38
CA GLY A 278 16.86 8.14 -12.78
C GLY A 278 16.43 8.92 -14.02
N SER A 279 15.36 8.48 -14.67
CA SER A 279 14.76 9.22 -15.79
C SER A 279 13.98 10.41 -15.26
N GLN A 280 14.12 11.56 -15.92
CA GLN A 280 13.19 12.66 -15.71
C GLN A 280 11.81 12.29 -16.25
N ASN A 281 10.80 12.98 -15.72
CA ASN A 281 9.42 12.86 -16.18
C ASN A 281 9.35 13.24 -17.67
N PRO A 282 8.97 12.32 -18.56
CA PRO A 282 8.90 12.59 -19.99
C PRO A 282 7.63 13.36 -20.40
N PHE A 283 6.64 13.49 -19.51
CA PHE A 283 5.32 14.01 -19.82
C PHE A 283 5.15 15.43 -19.30
N ALA A 284 4.46 16.27 -20.06
CA ALA A 284 4.18 17.65 -19.68
C ALA A 284 3.26 17.73 -18.45
N LEU A 285 2.24 16.86 -18.39
CA LEU A 285 1.37 16.67 -17.24
C LEU A 285 1.33 15.17 -16.90
N SER A 286 1.48 14.83 -15.62
CA SER A 286 1.47 13.42 -15.21
C SER A 286 1.13 13.23 -13.74
N TYR A 287 0.53 12.09 -13.43
CA TYR A 287 0.52 11.55 -12.08
C TYR A 287 1.77 10.69 -11.86
N VAL A 288 2.46 10.88 -10.74
CA VAL A 288 3.70 10.16 -10.42
C VAL A 288 3.47 9.25 -9.24
N LYS A 289 3.74 7.96 -9.42
CA LYS A 289 3.66 6.95 -8.35
C LYS A 289 5.04 6.36 -8.09
N GLU A 290 5.49 6.48 -6.85
CA GLU A 290 6.78 5.93 -6.43
C GLU A 290 6.58 4.59 -5.70
N HIS A 291 7.17 3.54 -6.26
CA HIS A 291 7.27 2.23 -5.64
C HIS A 291 8.67 2.05 -5.04
N LYS A 292 8.79 2.23 -3.72
CA LYS A 292 10.06 2.02 -3.01
C LYS A 292 10.43 0.55 -3.02
N LEU A 293 11.53 0.21 -3.71
CA LEU A 293 12.04 -1.16 -3.81
C LEU A 293 13.01 -1.47 -2.69
N PHE A 294 13.82 -0.50 -2.29
CA PHE A 294 14.81 -0.64 -1.24
C PHE A 294 15.06 0.70 -0.56
N HIS A 295 15.29 0.69 0.75
CA HIS A 295 15.75 1.87 1.47
C HIS A 295 16.76 1.47 2.55
N LEU A 296 17.78 2.28 2.76
CA LEU A 296 18.81 2.10 3.78
C LEU A 296 18.84 3.35 4.66
N GLY A 297 18.14 3.26 5.81
CA GLY A 297 17.92 4.41 6.70
C GLY A 297 17.21 5.57 5.97
N SER A 298 17.56 6.80 6.35
CA SER A 298 17.07 8.03 5.70
C SER A 298 17.98 8.53 4.57
N PHE A 299 19.10 7.85 4.32
CA PHE A 299 20.17 8.36 3.45
C PHE A 299 20.10 7.82 2.03
N PHE A 300 19.60 6.61 1.81
CA PHE A 300 19.53 6.01 0.48
C PHE A 300 18.18 5.35 0.24
N SER A 301 17.55 5.64 -0.90
CA SER A 301 16.39 4.88 -1.37
C SER A 301 16.47 4.59 -2.86
N PHE A 302 16.09 3.38 -3.22
CA PHE A 302 15.97 2.93 -4.60
C PHE A 302 14.49 2.62 -4.86
N SER A 303 13.94 3.28 -5.86
CA SER A 303 12.51 3.24 -6.15
C SER A 303 12.28 3.08 -7.65
N GLN A 304 11.23 2.36 -8.01
CA GLN A 304 10.66 2.44 -9.34
C GLN A 304 9.66 3.58 -9.36
N VAL A 305 9.92 4.60 -10.17
CA VAL A 305 9.03 5.73 -10.38
C VAL A 305 8.23 5.48 -11.65
N VAL A 306 6.91 5.48 -11.54
CA VAL A 306 5.97 5.29 -12.64
C VAL A 306 5.28 6.62 -12.92
N PHE A 307 5.37 7.07 -14.16
CA PHE A 307 4.73 8.28 -14.67
C PHE A 307 3.52 7.88 -15.51
N TYR A 308 2.35 8.37 -15.15
CA TYR A 308 1.12 8.24 -15.91
C TYR A 308 0.84 9.56 -16.61
N GLU A 309 0.86 9.59 -17.94
CA GLU A 309 0.57 10.80 -18.70
C GLU A 309 -0.89 11.22 -18.48
N LYS A 310 -1.07 12.50 -18.17
CA LYS A 310 -2.37 13.16 -18.14
C LYS A 310 -2.42 14.16 -19.28
N ASP A 311 -3.62 14.40 -19.78
CA ASP A 311 -3.85 15.50 -20.70
C ASP A 311 -5.17 16.20 -20.38
N TRP A 312 -5.29 17.44 -20.82
CA TRP A 312 -6.52 18.21 -20.71
C TRP A 312 -7.45 17.80 -21.84
N ILE A 313 -8.43 16.96 -21.53
CA ILE A 313 -9.47 16.60 -22.49
C ILE A 313 -10.58 17.63 -22.39
N LYS A 314 -10.81 18.34 -23.50
CA LYS A 314 -11.94 19.24 -23.68
C LYS A 314 -13.15 18.42 -24.13
N ASN A 315 -14.01 18.07 -23.19
CA ASN A 315 -15.31 17.47 -23.49
C ASN A 315 -16.26 18.59 -23.93
N VAL A 316 -16.72 18.50 -25.18
CA VAL A 316 -17.74 19.41 -25.70
C VAL A 316 -19.07 18.68 -25.64
N HIS A 317 -19.99 19.22 -24.85
CA HIS A 317 -21.34 18.71 -24.75
C HIS A 317 -22.21 19.34 -25.84
N ASP A 318 -22.91 18.49 -26.58
CA ASP A 318 -24.12 18.84 -27.31
C ASP A 318 -25.38 18.60 -26.44
N ALA A 319 -26.56 18.90 -26.96
CA ALA A 319 -27.81 18.73 -26.21
C ALA A 319 -28.05 17.28 -25.74
N ALA A 320 -27.65 16.27 -26.54
CA ALA A 320 -27.88 14.85 -26.22
C ALA A 320 -26.90 14.34 -25.14
N SER A 321 -25.63 14.68 -25.25
CA SER A 321 -24.60 14.36 -24.25
C SER A 321 -24.82 15.14 -22.95
N ALA A 322 -25.37 16.36 -23.01
CA ALA A 322 -25.78 17.10 -21.81
C ALA A 322 -26.91 16.40 -21.05
N ILE A 323 -27.91 15.84 -21.74
CA ILE A 323 -28.94 15.00 -21.10
C ILE A 323 -28.31 13.81 -20.39
N SER A 324 -27.44 13.08 -21.10
CA SER A 324 -26.79 11.87 -20.56
C SER A 324 -25.94 12.20 -19.33
N TYR A 325 -25.17 13.29 -19.39
CA TYR A 325 -24.38 13.77 -18.27
C TYR A 325 -25.26 14.16 -17.07
N ALA A 326 -26.34 14.89 -17.29
CA ALA A 326 -27.29 15.26 -16.25
C ALA A 326 -27.94 14.04 -15.58
N GLN A 327 -28.29 13.01 -16.36
CA GLN A 327 -28.81 11.75 -15.84
C GLN A 327 -27.76 11.02 -15.00
N SER A 328 -26.51 10.91 -15.47
CA SER A 328 -25.41 10.31 -14.71
C SER A 328 -25.17 11.00 -13.36
N GLN A 329 -25.22 12.35 -13.34
CA GLN A 329 -25.10 13.12 -12.10
C GLN A 329 -26.24 12.80 -11.10
N ILE A 330 -27.47 12.59 -11.58
CA ILE A 330 -28.59 12.19 -10.72
C ILE A 330 -28.41 10.77 -10.20
N ILE A 331 -27.99 9.83 -11.05
CA ILE A 331 -27.74 8.43 -10.67
C ILE A 331 -26.66 8.39 -9.58
N MET A 332 -25.51 9.02 -9.81
CA MET A 332 -24.44 9.09 -8.82
C MET A 332 -24.90 9.73 -7.51
N ALA A 333 -25.63 10.84 -7.58
CA ALA A 333 -26.13 11.51 -6.38
C ALA A 333 -27.17 10.69 -5.60
N PHE A 334 -27.92 9.81 -6.28
CA PHE A 334 -28.85 8.88 -5.63
C PHE A 334 -28.09 7.73 -4.96
N GLU A 335 -27.20 7.04 -5.67
CA GLU A 335 -26.43 5.92 -5.12
C GLU A 335 -25.54 6.37 -3.93
N ASN A 336 -24.92 7.53 -4.00
CA ASN A 336 -24.10 8.07 -2.90
C ASN A 336 -24.91 8.37 -1.62
N LYS A 337 -26.22 8.56 -1.73
CA LYS A 337 -27.12 8.82 -0.59
C LYS A 337 -27.88 7.60 -0.13
N ARG A 338 -27.81 6.50 -0.88
CA ARG A 338 -28.56 5.29 -0.62
C ARG A 338 -28.14 4.72 0.73
N THR A 339 -29.13 4.47 1.57
CA THR A 339 -28.91 3.94 2.93
C THR A 339 -29.45 2.52 3.10
N ASP A 340 -30.47 2.15 2.32
CA ASP A 340 -31.07 0.82 2.35
C ASP A 340 -31.02 0.15 0.98
N ALA A 341 -30.79 -1.17 0.96
CA ALA A 341 -30.77 -1.97 -0.25
C ALA A 341 -32.12 -1.93 -1.01
N SER A 342 -33.20 -1.62 -0.31
CA SER A 342 -34.53 -1.49 -0.89
C SER A 342 -34.76 -0.15 -1.59
N GLU A 343 -33.86 0.83 -1.48
CA GLU A 343 -33.98 2.07 -2.24
C GLU A 343 -33.57 1.83 -3.70
N GLN A 344 -34.32 2.40 -4.63
CA GLN A 344 -34.09 2.22 -6.07
C GLN A 344 -34.55 3.41 -6.87
N LEU A 345 -33.68 3.89 -7.77
CA LEU A 345 -34.08 4.82 -8.82
C LEU A 345 -34.91 4.09 -9.87
N GLN A 346 -36.14 4.55 -10.11
CA GLN A 346 -37.10 3.87 -10.99
C GLN A 346 -37.07 4.43 -12.41
N ASN A 347 -37.10 5.77 -12.54
CA ASN A 347 -37.15 6.41 -13.85
C ASN A 347 -36.63 7.85 -13.79
N LEU A 348 -36.04 8.29 -14.90
CA LEU A 348 -35.61 9.67 -15.14
C LEU A 348 -36.25 10.16 -16.44
N HIS A 349 -37.26 11.02 -16.32
CA HIS A 349 -37.95 11.59 -17.47
C HIS A 349 -37.50 13.04 -17.71
N VAL A 350 -36.88 13.29 -18.86
CA VAL A 350 -36.47 14.66 -19.24
C VAL A 350 -37.72 15.48 -19.56
N LEU A 351 -37.91 16.59 -18.84
CA LEU A 351 -39.04 17.50 -19.05
C LEU A 351 -38.73 18.57 -20.09
N SER A 352 -37.53 19.14 -20.04
CA SER A 352 -37.10 20.20 -20.95
C SER A 352 -35.58 20.32 -20.97
N VAL A 353 -35.04 20.75 -22.10
CA VAL A 353 -33.64 21.16 -22.25
C VAL A 353 -33.64 22.58 -22.79
N ILE A 354 -33.01 23.50 -22.07
CA ILE A 354 -32.88 24.90 -22.48
C ILE A 354 -31.39 25.14 -22.77
N GLU A 355 -31.09 25.48 -24.02
CA GLU A 355 -29.74 25.89 -24.40
C GLU A 355 -29.49 27.34 -23.96
N GLN A 356 -28.38 27.55 -23.27
CA GLN A 356 -27.87 28.87 -22.88
C GLN A 356 -26.58 29.16 -23.65
N SER A 357 -25.98 30.34 -23.44
CA SER A 357 -24.74 30.73 -24.12
C SER A 357 -23.62 29.71 -23.88
N ASN A 358 -23.38 29.32 -22.63
CA ASN A 358 -22.25 28.46 -22.25
C ASN A 358 -22.66 27.13 -21.57
N SER A 359 -23.95 26.84 -21.46
CA SER A 359 -24.45 25.61 -20.82
C SER A 359 -25.76 25.12 -21.42
N TYR A 360 -26.16 23.91 -21.03
CA TYR A 360 -27.51 23.38 -21.18
C TYR A 360 -28.15 23.22 -19.81
N SER A 361 -29.36 23.74 -19.65
CA SER A 361 -30.19 23.53 -18.46
C SER A 361 -31.13 22.37 -18.71
N VAL A 362 -30.87 21.24 -18.05
CA VAL A 362 -31.62 19.99 -18.22
C VAL A 362 -32.55 19.80 -17.03
N LYS A 363 -33.86 19.87 -17.26
CA LYS A 363 -34.88 19.65 -16.24
C LYS A 363 -35.39 18.22 -16.30
N ILE A 364 -35.26 17.48 -15.20
CA ILE A 364 -35.55 16.04 -15.13
C ILE A 364 -36.55 15.77 -14.00
N LEU A 365 -37.59 15.01 -14.31
CA LEU A 365 -38.49 14.38 -13.35
C LEU A 365 -37.87 13.04 -12.91
N ILE A 366 -37.67 12.91 -11.61
CA ILE A 366 -37.05 11.78 -10.93
C ILE A 366 -38.15 11.00 -10.23
N GLN A 367 -38.27 9.71 -10.58
CA GLN A 367 -39.11 8.76 -9.87
C GLN A 367 -38.20 7.77 -9.12
N ALA A 368 -38.37 7.68 -7.82
CA ALA A 368 -37.56 6.79 -6.96
C ALA A 368 -38.44 6.08 -5.94
N GLU A 369 -37.98 4.91 -5.48
CA GLU A 369 -38.38 4.33 -4.20
C GLU A 369 -37.24 4.64 -3.21
N GLU A 370 -37.49 5.52 -2.25
CA GLU A 370 -36.45 6.00 -1.32
C GLU A 370 -36.96 6.03 0.12
N ASN A 371 -36.03 5.99 1.08
CA ASN A 371 -36.39 6.15 2.49
C ASN A 371 -36.80 7.60 2.77
N ILE A 372 -38.04 7.79 3.20
CA ILE A 372 -38.56 9.13 3.54
C ILE A 372 -38.67 9.35 5.05
N ALA A 373 -38.33 8.38 5.89
CA ALA A 373 -38.41 8.51 7.34
C ALA A 373 -37.23 9.32 7.89
N VAL A 374 -37.54 10.43 8.58
CA VAL A 374 -36.56 11.24 9.31
C VAL A 374 -37.00 11.35 10.77
N PHE A 375 -36.08 11.12 11.69
CA PHE A 375 -36.33 11.24 13.12
C PHE A 375 -36.49 12.70 13.53
N VAL A 376 -37.57 13.01 14.25
CA VAL A 376 -37.85 14.30 14.86
C VAL A 376 -38.06 14.12 16.36
N LYS A 377 -37.24 14.81 17.15
CA LYS A 377 -37.30 14.79 18.60
C LYS A 377 -38.60 15.46 19.09
N VAL A 378 -39.24 14.83 20.07
CA VAL A 378 -40.38 15.40 20.79
C VAL A 378 -39.86 15.96 22.12
N TYR A 379 -40.22 17.21 22.44
CA TYR A 379 -39.84 17.91 23.66
C TYR A 379 -40.88 17.74 24.76
#